data_AF-A0A9X5EHA6-F1
#
_entry.id   AF-A0A9X5EHA6-F1
#
_cell.length_a   1.000
_cell.length_b   1.000
_cell.length_c   1.000
_cell.angle_alpha   90.00
_cell.angle_beta   90.00
_cell.angle_gamma   90.00
#
_symmetry.space_group_name_H-M   'P 1'
#
loop_
_entity.id
_entity.type
_entity.pdbx_description
1 polymer ?
#
loop_
_entity_poly.entity_id
_entity_poly.type
_entity_poly.pdbx_seq_one_letter_code
_entity_poly.pdbx_strand_id
1 'polypeptide(L)'
;MDFVAYLKYGLPGLCLGLVLGLVGAVLSKKVTSQQHQTLKTSFFFACFLFFLVWSSTLATEYMNYAKSTHTPRMKVAIIVRPDAGGGRPEYAPSISSVLTPKPTNNTVEVSGEGSNSNVTVDVSSMRMLLERLATENNQQRVAMAMQTKAFSEANAARAKLYAALTSTPESVRPAISKVLTSPNGEGAADEICQGASPTVCGWARMANGDVASAKESFAVAANDGSLPSAEVASAQKALGYVFLTEGKKSEAVELTRKAEQSGDIGASRQLRAIEAEKQRITAPSGQP
;
A
#
# COMPACT_ATOMS: atom_id res chain seq x y z
N MET A 1 -1.46 -38.76 34.50
CA MET A 1 -0.09 -38.55 33.97
C MET A 1 0.25 -39.76 33.12
N ASP A 2 0.57 -39.55 31.85
CA ASP A 2 0.77 -40.64 30.88
C ASP A 2 1.98 -41.50 31.21
N PHE A 3 1.79 -42.81 31.21
CA PHE A 3 2.83 -43.82 31.41
C PHE A 3 4.02 -43.65 30.45
N VAL A 4 3.75 -43.14 29.25
CA VAL A 4 4.75 -42.82 28.21
C VAL A 4 5.68 -41.67 28.62
N ALA A 5 5.17 -40.66 29.34
CA ALA A 5 5.98 -39.55 29.82
C ALA A 5 6.93 -39.99 30.96
N TYR A 6 6.49 -40.92 31.80
CA TYR A 6 7.31 -41.51 32.86
C TYR A 6 8.49 -42.32 32.32
N LEU A 7 8.26 -43.09 31.24
CA LEU A 7 9.32 -43.84 30.55
C LEU A 7 10.32 -42.92 29.84
N LYS A 8 9.85 -41.83 29.23
CA LYS A 8 10.70 -40.97 28.39
C LYS A 8 11.57 -40.00 29.20
N TYR A 9 11.08 -39.52 30.35
CA TYR A 9 11.76 -38.49 31.14
C TYR A 9 12.09 -38.93 32.57
N GLY A 10 11.31 -39.82 33.17
CA GLY A 10 11.50 -40.28 34.55
C GLY A 10 12.58 -41.36 34.68
N LEU A 11 12.59 -42.34 33.77
CA LEU A 11 13.51 -43.48 33.84
C LEU A 11 15.00 -43.08 33.68
N PRO A 12 15.39 -42.22 32.72
CA PRO A 12 16.78 -41.80 32.58
C PRO A 12 17.28 -41.00 33.78
N GLY A 13 16.41 -40.15 34.36
CA GLY A 13 16.72 -39.39 35.58
C GLY A 13 16.91 -40.29 36.80
N LEU A 14 16.12 -41.36 36.91
CA LEU A 14 16.24 -42.35 37.99
C LEU A 14 17.51 -43.20 37.84
N CYS A 15 17.88 -43.57 36.61
CA CYS A 15 19.17 -44.23 36.32
C CYS A 15 20.35 -43.32 36.66
N LEU A 16 20.31 -42.04 36.30
CA LEU A 16 21.37 -41.08 36.63
C LEU A 16 21.50 -40.87 38.14
N GLY A 17 20.37 -40.76 38.85
CA GLY A 17 20.32 -40.63 40.30
C GLY A 17 20.90 -41.85 41.02
N LEU A 18 20.60 -43.06 40.55
CA LEU A 18 21.18 -44.30 41.07
C LEU A 18 22.70 -44.36 40.83
N VAL A 19 23.18 -44.00 39.64
CA VAL A 19 24.62 -43.98 39.33
C VAL A 19 25.36 -42.96 40.21
N LEU A 20 24.82 -41.75 40.37
CA LEU A 20 25.42 -40.71 41.22
C LEU A 20 25.41 -41.10 42.71
N GLY A 21 24.33 -41.70 43.20
CA GLY A 21 24.25 -42.22 44.57
C GLY A 21 25.27 -43.35 44.83
N LEU A 22 25.52 -44.18 43.82
CA LEU A 22 26.44 -45.30 43.88
C LEU A 22 27.91 -44.83 43.84
N VAL A 23 28.23 -43.79 43.06
CA VAL A 23 29.53 -43.09 43.11
C VAL A 23 29.74 -42.43 44.47
N GLY A 24 28.71 -41.79 45.04
CA GLY A 24 28.76 -41.22 46.39
C GLY A 24 29.03 -42.27 47.48
N ALA A 25 28.40 -43.44 47.37
CA ALA A 25 28.60 -44.55 48.31
C ALA A 25 30.03 -45.13 48.23
N VAL A 26 30.60 -45.25 47.03
CA VAL A 26 31.98 -45.75 46.82
C VAL A 26 33.04 -44.76 47.33
N LEU A 27 32.77 -43.45 47.26
CA LEU A 27 33.66 -42.43 47.81
C LEU A 27 33.62 -42.38 49.35
N SER A 28 32.57 -42.92 49.99
CA SER A 28 32.53 -43.09 51.44
C SER A 28 33.36 -44.32 51.85
N LYS A 29 34.53 -44.12 52.47
CA LYS A 29 35.58 -45.13 52.77
C LYS A 29 35.20 -46.28 53.74
N LYS A 30 33.93 -46.70 53.85
CA LYS A 30 33.50 -47.81 54.73
C LYS A 30 32.45 -48.71 54.07
N VAL A 31 32.82 -49.40 52.99
CA VAL A 31 31.94 -50.36 52.32
C VAL A 31 32.39 -51.78 52.67
N THR A 32 31.49 -52.60 53.23
CA THR A 32 31.76 -54.00 53.58
C THR A 32 31.72 -54.91 52.34
N SER A 33 32.37 -56.08 52.40
CA SER A 33 32.45 -57.05 51.27
C SER A 33 31.08 -57.41 50.68
N GLN A 34 30.04 -57.53 51.53
CA GLN A 34 28.68 -57.83 51.10
C GLN A 34 28.03 -56.69 50.31
N GLN A 35 28.34 -55.43 50.62
CA GLN A 35 27.85 -54.28 49.86
C GLN A 35 28.47 -54.19 48.46
N HIS A 36 29.70 -54.67 48.29
CA HIS A 36 30.37 -54.67 46.99
C HIS A 36 29.70 -55.61 45.97
N GLN A 37 29.16 -56.75 46.43
CA GLN A 37 28.47 -57.70 45.55
C GLN A 37 27.12 -57.15 45.09
N THR A 38 26.36 -56.53 45.99
CA THR A 38 25.09 -55.85 45.68
C THR A 38 25.30 -54.65 44.75
N LEU A 39 26.42 -53.93 44.90
CA LEU A 39 26.78 -52.82 44.02
C LEU A 39 27.05 -53.32 42.59
N LYS A 40 27.75 -54.44 42.46
CA LYS A 40 28.12 -55.04 41.17
C LYS A 40 26.87 -55.51 40.42
N THR A 41 25.94 -56.20 41.09
CA THR A 41 24.67 -56.62 40.47
C THR A 41 23.81 -55.43 40.09
N SER A 42 23.73 -54.40 40.94
CA SER A 42 22.99 -53.17 40.64
C SER A 42 23.57 -52.41 39.44
N PHE A 43 24.90 -52.36 39.32
CA PHE A 43 25.58 -51.75 38.18
C PHE A 43 25.31 -52.53 36.88
N PHE A 44 25.39 -53.86 36.91
CA PHE A 44 25.05 -54.69 35.75
C PHE A 44 23.60 -54.47 35.30
N PHE A 45 22.66 -54.40 36.24
CA PHE A 45 21.25 -54.16 35.92
C PHE A 45 21.02 -52.75 35.35
N ALA A 46 21.69 -51.74 35.89
CA ALA A 46 21.65 -50.37 35.38
C ALA A 46 22.21 -50.27 33.95
N CYS A 47 23.34 -50.92 33.67
CA CYS A 47 23.91 -50.98 32.32
C CYS A 47 22.98 -51.70 31.34
N PHE A 48 22.34 -52.79 31.76
CA PHE A 48 21.40 -53.52 30.91
C PHE A 48 20.16 -52.67 30.57
N LEU A 49 19.58 -51.98 31.55
CA LEU A 49 18.47 -51.05 31.32
C LEU A 49 18.86 -49.88 30.42
N PHE A 50 20.07 -49.33 30.59
CA PHE A 50 20.58 -48.28 29.73
C PHE A 50 20.70 -48.76 28.27
N PHE A 51 21.22 -49.97 28.04
CA PHE A 51 21.29 -50.56 26.70
C PHE A 51 19.90 -50.76 26.07
N LEU A 52 18.90 -51.20 26.84
CA LEU A 52 17.53 -51.36 26.33
C LEU A 52 16.89 -50.00 25.96
N VAL A 53 17.06 -48.97 26.79
CA VAL A 53 16.56 -47.63 26.48
C VAL A 53 17.30 -47.03 25.28
N TRP A 54 18.61 -47.19 25.20
CA TRP A 54 19.41 -46.64 24.11
C TRP A 54 19.14 -47.33 22.77
N SER A 55 18.99 -48.66 22.76
CA SER A 55 18.61 -49.41 21.56
C SER A 55 17.21 -49.04 21.05
N SER A 56 16.24 -48.80 21.94
CA SER A 56 14.90 -48.36 21.52
C SER A 56 14.89 -46.95 20.91
N THR A 57 15.71 -46.04 21.42
CA THR A 57 15.83 -44.67 20.88
C THR A 57 16.57 -44.65 19.54
N LEU A 58 17.69 -45.39 19.43
CA LEU A 58 18.41 -45.56 18.16
C LEU A 58 17.55 -46.25 17.10
N ALA A 59 16.77 -47.28 17.45
CA ALA A 59 15.86 -47.92 16.52
C ALA A 59 14.77 -46.95 16.03
N THR A 60 14.27 -46.07 16.91
CA THR A 60 13.24 -45.09 16.55
C THR A 60 13.82 -43.99 15.63
N GLU A 61 15.02 -43.48 15.92
CA GLU A 61 15.71 -42.52 15.04
C GLU A 61 16.10 -43.15 13.71
N TYR A 62 16.58 -44.39 13.70
CA TYR A 62 16.91 -45.12 12.47
C TYR A 62 15.65 -45.38 11.63
N MET A 63 14.53 -45.75 12.25
CA MET A 63 13.24 -45.91 11.56
C MET A 63 12.71 -44.57 11.04
N ASN A 64 12.92 -43.46 11.75
CA ASN A 64 12.57 -42.12 11.27
C ASN A 64 13.49 -41.64 10.14
N TYR A 65 14.78 -41.98 10.19
CA TYR A 65 15.75 -41.72 9.13
C TYR A 65 15.45 -42.55 7.87
N ALA A 66 15.11 -43.83 8.03
CA ALA A 66 14.67 -44.69 6.94
C ALA A 66 13.33 -44.22 6.32
N LYS A 67 12.43 -43.65 7.14
CA LYS A 67 11.19 -43.02 6.64
C LYS A 67 11.44 -41.68 5.94
N SER A 68 12.42 -40.88 6.37
CA SER A 68 12.67 -39.54 5.81
C SER A 68 13.50 -39.57 4.52
N THR A 69 14.33 -40.59 4.31
CA THR A 69 15.20 -40.73 3.12
C THR A 69 14.50 -41.32 1.88
N HIS A 70 13.22 -41.74 2.00
CA HIS A 70 12.45 -42.29 0.88
C HIS A 70 11.17 -41.51 0.54
N THR A 71 11.04 -40.25 0.97
CA THR A 71 10.10 -39.34 0.31
C THR A 71 10.84 -38.63 -0.82
N PRO A 72 10.72 -39.06 -2.08
CA PRO A 72 11.25 -38.28 -3.19
C PRO A 72 10.56 -36.92 -3.15
N ARG A 73 11.30 -35.87 -2.74
CA ARG A 73 10.85 -34.49 -2.85
C ARG A 73 10.81 -34.14 -4.33
N MET A 74 9.66 -34.36 -4.95
CA MET A 74 9.39 -34.00 -6.32
C MET A 74 9.40 -32.46 -6.41
N LYS A 75 10.41 -31.89 -7.07
CA LYS A 75 10.41 -30.46 -7.40
C LYS A 75 9.55 -30.27 -8.65
N VAL A 76 8.37 -29.71 -8.48
CA VAL A 76 7.50 -29.32 -9.60
C VAL A 76 7.85 -27.89 -9.98
N ALA A 77 8.45 -27.71 -11.16
CA ALA A 77 8.68 -26.39 -11.74
C ALA A 77 7.49 -26.03 -12.62
N ILE A 78 6.65 -25.10 -12.16
CA ILE A 78 5.50 -24.60 -12.93
C ILE A 78 5.95 -23.35 -13.68
N ILE A 79 6.15 -23.46 -15.00
CA ILE A 79 6.47 -22.33 -15.87
C ILE A 79 5.17 -21.86 -16.51
N VAL A 80 4.55 -20.83 -15.93
CA VAL A 80 3.40 -20.17 -16.56
C VAL A 80 3.93 -19.13 -17.54
N ARG A 81 3.74 -19.37 -18.85
CA ARG A 81 4.00 -18.35 -19.87
C ARG A 81 2.69 -17.59 -20.13
N PRO A 82 2.54 -16.34 -19.67
CA PRO A 82 1.42 -15.52 -20.09
C PRO A 82 1.61 -15.20 -21.56
N ASP A 83 0.71 -15.70 -22.41
CA ASP A 83 0.63 -15.28 -23.80
C ASP A 83 0.03 -13.86 -23.83
N ALA A 84 0.90 -12.86 -23.86
CA ALA A 84 0.53 -11.46 -23.95
C ALA A 84 0.50 -10.96 -25.41
N GLY A 85 0.39 -11.85 -26.41
CA GLY A 85 0.53 -11.47 -27.81
C GLY A 85 -0.47 -12.13 -28.76
N GLY A 86 -1.60 -11.44 -29.00
CA GLY A 86 -2.27 -11.46 -30.30
C GLY A 86 -3.31 -12.55 -30.56
N GLY A 87 -4.58 -12.19 -30.34
CA GLY A 87 -5.56 -12.23 -31.43
C GLY A 87 -6.29 -13.52 -31.80
N ARG A 88 -6.22 -14.63 -31.05
CA ARG A 88 -7.14 -15.77 -31.28
C ARG A 88 -7.65 -16.41 -29.97
N PRO A 89 -8.96 -16.59 -29.78
CA PRO A 89 -9.54 -17.11 -28.56
C PRO A 89 -9.79 -18.62 -28.66
N GLU A 90 -8.77 -19.48 -28.76
CA GLU A 90 -9.05 -20.92 -28.91
C GLU A 90 -8.14 -21.89 -28.14
N TYR A 91 -7.20 -21.40 -27.36
CA TYR A 91 -6.43 -22.28 -26.46
C TYR A 91 -6.44 -21.73 -25.05
N ALA A 92 -7.19 -22.39 -24.16
CA ALA A 92 -7.05 -22.18 -22.74
C ALA A 92 -5.58 -22.40 -22.34
N PRO A 93 -5.00 -21.58 -21.44
CA PRO A 93 -3.63 -21.80 -20.98
C PRO A 93 -3.57 -23.16 -20.27
N SER A 94 -3.09 -24.18 -20.97
CA SER A 94 -2.90 -25.51 -20.41
C SER A 94 -1.56 -25.56 -19.67
N ILE A 95 -1.62 -25.79 -18.35
CA ILE A 95 -0.43 -26.07 -17.56
C ILE A 95 -0.08 -27.54 -17.76
N SER A 96 1.01 -27.82 -18.48
CA SER A 96 1.56 -29.18 -18.60
C SER A 96 2.82 -29.27 -17.75
N SER A 97 2.86 -30.23 -16.82
CA SER A 97 4.04 -30.51 -15.99
C SER A 97 4.50 -31.94 -16.23
N VAL A 98 5.76 -32.10 -16.65
CA VAL A 98 6.40 -33.41 -16.80
C VAL A 98 7.06 -33.77 -15.47
N LEU A 99 6.52 -34.76 -14.77
CA LEU A 99 7.07 -35.23 -13.49
C LEU A 99 8.17 -36.27 -13.75
N THR A 100 9.39 -36.00 -13.28
CA THR A 100 10.50 -36.95 -13.34
C THR A 100 11.20 -37.04 -11.97
N PRO A 101 11.35 -38.24 -11.37
CA PRO A 101 10.89 -39.55 -11.84
C PRO A 101 9.38 -39.78 -11.65
N LYS A 102 8.82 -40.72 -12.42
CA LYS A 102 7.40 -41.11 -12.38
C LYS A 102 7.06 -41.67 -10.98
N PRO A 103 6.09 -41.10 -10.23
CA PRO A 103 5.72 -41.61 -8.92
C PRO A 103 5.08 -43.01 -9.03
N THR A 104 5.40 -43.88 -8.10
CA THR A 104 4.97 -45.29 -8.07
C THR A 104 3.73 -45.54 -7.21
N ASN A 105 3.24 -44.57 -6.43
CA ASN A 105 2.05 -44.72 -5.59
C ASN A 105 1.15 -43.48 -5.61
N ASN A 106 -0.14 -43.73 -5.78
CA ASN A 106 -1.18 -42.76 -6.14
C ASN A 106 -1.70 -41.94 -4.95
N THR A 107 -1.53 -40.63 -5.01
CA THR A 107 -2.47 -39.65 -4.41
C THR A 107 -2.92 -38.58 -5.40
N VAL A 108 -2.74 -38.85 -6.69
CA VAL A 108 -3.42 -38.13 -7.77
C VAL A 108 -4.12 -39.22 -8.57
N GLU A 109 -5.45 -39.19 -8.64
CA GLU A 109 -6.20 -40.08 -9.51
C GLU A 109 -5.77 -39.80 -10.95
N VAL A 110 -5.03 -40.76 -11.50
CA VAL A 110 -4.62 -40.82 -12.89
C VAL A 110 -5.56 -41.81 -13.56
N SER A 111 -6.23 -41.39 -14.64
CA SER A 111 -7.11 -42.27 -15.42
C SER A 111 -6.39 -43.57 -15.82
N GLY A 112 -7.04 -44.71 -15.61
CA GLY A 112 -6.44 -46.05 -15.67
C GLY A 112 -6.03 -46.57 -17.05
N GLU A 113 -6.10 -45.79 -18.13
CA GLU A 113 -5.72 -46.25 -19.47
C GLU A 113 -4.79 -45.25 -20.16
N GLY A 114 -3.51 -45.64 -20.31
CA GLY A 114 -2.51 -44.92 -21.11
C GLY A 114 -1.18 -44.69 -20.38
N SER A 115 -0.07 -44.79 -21.12
CA SER A 115 1.31 -44.63 -20.62
C SER A 115 1.64 -43.23 -20.08
N ASN A 116 0.75 -42.25 -20.28
CA ASN A 116 0.92 -40.84 -19.92
C ASN A 116 -0.18 -40.41 -18.93
N SER A 117 0.23 -39.99 -17.74
CA SER A 117 -0.66 -39.42 -16.72
C SER A 117 -0.78 -37.92 -16.95
N ASN A 118 -1.95 -37.45 -17.39
CA ASN A 118 -2.18 -36.02 -17.63
C ASN A 118 -2.93 -35.42 -16.44
N VAL A 119 -2.34 -34.41 -15.77
CA VAL A 119 -3.01 -33.65 -14.70
C VAL A 119 -3.50 -32.35 -15.31
N THR A 120 -4.81 -32.25 -15.52
CA THR A 120 -5.46 -31.03 -16.03
C THR A 120 -5.89 -30.16 -14.86
N VAL A 121 -5.28 -28.99 -14.70
CA VAL A 121 -5.73 -27.96 -13.75
C VAL A 121 -6.74 -27.07 -14.45
N ASP A 122 -7.99 -27.07 -13.98
CA ASP A 122 -9.02 -26.18 -14.47
C ASP A 122 -8.74 -24.74 -14.01
N VAL A 123 -8.29 -23.89 -14.93
CA VAL A 123 -8.00 -22.47 -14.73
C VAL A 123 -9.16 -21.57 -15.19
N SER A 124 -10.32 -22.13 -15.53
CA SER A 124 -11.50 -21.37 -15.99
C SER A 124 -11.94 -20.34 -14.96
N SER A 125 -11.89 -20.70 -13.67
CA SER A 125 -12.18 -19.78 -12.56
C SER A 125 -11.21 -18.61 -12.46
N MET A 126 -9.92 -18.83 -12.76
CA MET A 126 -8.93 -17.75 -12.81
C MET A 126 -9.17 -16.82 -14.00
N ARG A 127 -9.54 -17.37 -15.16
CA ARG A 127 -9.89 -16.57 -16.34
C ARG A 127 -11.10 -15.67 -16.05
N MET A 128 -12.17 -16.21 -15.48
CA MET A 128 -13.35 -15.43 -15.10
C MET A 128 -13.01 -14.33 -14.09
N LEU A 129 -12.12 -14.62 -13.13
CA LEU A 129 -11.66 -13.62 -12.16
C LEU A 129 -10.84 -12.50 -12.84
N LEU A 130 -9.94 -12.84 -13.76
CA LEU A 130 -9.13 -11.86 -14.50
C LEU A 130 -10.00 -10.98 -15.41
N GLU A 131 -10.96 -11.56 -16.12
CA GLU A 131 -11.90 -10.81 -16.96
C GLU A 131 -12.77 -9.87 -16.10
N ARG A 132 -13.22 -10.32 -14.93
CA ARG A 132 -13.94 -9.49 -13.96
C ARG A 132 -13.09 -8.33 -13.45
N LEU A 133 -11.86 -8.60 -13.01
CA LEU A 133 -10.94 -7.56 -12.51
C LEU A 133 -10.59 -6.55 -13.60
N ALA A 134 -10.38 -6.99 -14.84
CA ALA A 134 -10.15 -6.09 -15.97
C ALA A 134 -11.36 -5.18 -16.22
N THR A 135 -12.57 -5.72 -16.11
CA THR A 135 -13.82 -4.96 -16.25
C THR A 135 -13.98 -3.94 -15.12
N GLU A 136 -13.79 -4.36 -13.86
CA GLU A 136 -13.89 -3.49 -12.68
C GLU A 136 -12.85 -2.35 -12.73
N ASN A 137 -11.61 -2.65 -13.14
CA ASN A 137 -10.56 -1.64 -13.30
C ASN A 137 -10.90 -0.63 -14.40
N ASN A 138 -11.40 -1.10 -15.55
CA ASN A 138 -11.87 -0.20 -16.60
C ASN A 138 -13.03 0.69 -16.13
N GLN A 139 -13.99 0.14 -15.39
CA GLN A 139 -15.09 0.91 -14.81
C GLN A 139 -14.59 1.96 -13.81
N GLN A 140 -13.65 1.61 -12.93
CA GLN A 140 -13.04 2.57 -12.01
C GLN A 140 -12.29 3.69 -12.74
N ARG A 141 -11.54 3.38 -13.79
CA ARG A 141 -10.83 4.40 -14.59
C ARG A 141 -11.80 5.37 -15.25
N VAL A 142 -12.89 4.86 -15.80
CA VAL A 142 -13.96 5.68 -16.41
C VAL A 142 -14.62 6.55 -15.34
N ALA A 143 -14.97 5.99 -14.18
CA ALA A 143 -15.57 6.74 -13.08
C ALA A 143 -14.65 7.86 -12.55
N MET A 144 -13.35 7.57 -12.37
CA MET A 144 -12.36 8.57 -11.97
C MET A 144 -12.25 9.68 -13.02
N ALA A 145 -12.18 9.35 -14.31
CA ALA A 145 -12.13 10.35 -15.38
C ALA A 145 -13.37 11.26 -15.40
N MET A 146 -14.56 10.70 -15.20
CA MET A 146 -15.80 11.49 -15.07
C MET A 146 -15.75 12.43 -13.86
N GLN A 147 -15.30 11.93 -12.70
CA GLN A 147 -15.19 12.73 -11.47
C GLN A 147 -14.17 13.86 -11.62
N THR A 148 -13.01 13.60 -12.24
CA THR A 148 -11.99 14.62 -12.51
C THR A 148 -12.52 15.70 -13.44
N LYS A 149 -13.25 15.32 -14.50
CA LYS A 149 -13.89 16.27 -15.41
C LYS A 149 -14.91 17.16 -14.68
N ALA A 150 -15.81 16.56 -13.90
CA ALA A 150 -16.80 17.30 -13.13
C ALA A 150 -16.16 18.28 -12.13
N PHE A 151 -15.07 17.86 -11.46
CA PHE A 151 -14.33 18.73 -10.54
C PHE A 151 -13.64 19.89 -11.27
N SER A 152 -13.06 19.62 -12.44
CA SER A 152 -12.45 20.65 -13.29
C SER A 152 -13.48 21.69 -13.75
N GLU A 153 -14.66 21.26 -14.20
CA GLU A 153 -15.76 22.15 -14.60
C GLU A 153 -16.27 23.00 -13.42
N ALA A 154 -16.43 22.39 -12.24
CA ALA A 154 -16.84 23.10 -11.03
C ALA A 154 -15.80 24.16 -10.60
N ASN A 155 -14.50 23.84 -10.71
CA ASN A 155 -13.44 24.79 -10.40
C ASN A 155 -13.38 25.93 -11.41
N ALA A 156 -13.55 25.65 -12.70
CA ALA A 156 -13.65 26.68 -13.73
C ALA A 156 -14.83 27.63 -13.45
N ALA A 157 -16.02 27.10 -13.13
CA ALA A 157 -17.19 27.91 -12.79
C ALA A 157 -16.96 28.78 -11.54
N ARG A 158 -16.32 28.23 -10.50
CA ARG A 158 -15.95 28.99 -9.29
C ARG A 158 -14.97 30.11 -9.59
N ALA A 159 -13.97 29.86 -10.43
CA ALA A 159 -13.00 30.87 -10.86
C ALA A 159 -13.66 32.02 -11.63
N LYS A 160 -14.58 31.72 -12.55
CA LYS A 160 -15.38 32.73 -13.26
C LYS A 160 -16.18 33.60 -12.29
N LEU A 161 -16.89 32.97 -11.35
CA LEU A 161 -17.68 33.67 -10.33
C LEU A 161 -16.78 34.54 -9.44
N TYR A 162 -15.64 34.02 -9.02
CA TYR A 162 -14.67 34.77 -8.23
C TYR A 162 -14.16 36.01 -8.97
N ALA A 163 -13.77 35.87 -10.24
CA ALA A 163 -13.37 37.00 -11.07
C ALA A 163 -14.46 38.06 -11.23
N ALA A 164 -15.73 37.65 -11.32
CA ALA A 164 -16.86 38.56 -11.44
C ALA A 164 -17.19 39.33 -10.15
N LEU A 165 -16.99 38.72 -8.98
CA LEU A 165 -17.43 39.27 -7.69
C LEU A 165 -16.33 39.97 -6.89
N THR A 166 -15.08 39.58 -7.10
CA THR A 166 -13.97 40.10 -6.30
C THR A 166 -13.63 41.54 -6.70
N SER A 167 -13.29 42.37 -5.71
CA SER A 167 -12.84 43.74 -5.96
C SER A 167 -11.50 43.71 -6.67
N THR A 168 -11.40 44.26 -7.88
CA THR A 168 -10.16 44.36 -8.65
C THR A 168 -9.80 45.82 -8.95
N PRO A 169 -8.50 46.12 -9.17
CA PRO A 169 -8.06 47.44 -9.63
C PRO A 169 -8.74 47.85 -10.94
N GLU A 170 -8.86 49.16 -11.19
CA GLU A 170 -9.44 49.71 -12.43
C GLU A 170 -8.70 49.22 -13.69
N SER A 171 -7.39 48.97 -13.61
CA SER A 171 -6.61 48.45 -14.75
C SER A 171 -7.02 47.04 -15.18
N VAL A 172 -7.62 46.26 -14.29
CA VAL A 172 -7.99 44.86 -14.51
C VAL A 172 -9.46 44.71 -14.94
N ARG A 173 -10.34 45.55 -14.41
CA ARG A 173 -11.81 45.40 -14.58
C ARG A 173 -12.27 45.33 -16.04
N PRO A 174 -11.73 46.12 -17.00
CA PRO A 174 -12.11 46.03 -18.40
C PRO A 174 -11.81 44.67 -19.02
N ALA A 175 -10.68 44.04 -18.65
CA ALA A 175 -10.30 42.72 -19.16
C ALA A 175 -11.29 41.64 -18.70
N ILE A 176 -11.64 41.64 -17.40
CA ILE A 176 -12.64 40.72 -16.84
C ILE A 176 -13.99 40.92 -17.55
N SER A 177 -14.45 42.16 -17.69
CA SER A 177 -15.72 42.47 -18.34
C SER A 177 -15.74 42.02 -19.81
N LYS A 178 -14.66 42.26 -20.56
CA LYS A 178 -14.52 41.82 -21.96
C LYS A 178 -14.61 40.29 -22.08
N VAL A 179 -13.93 39.54 -21.21
CA VAL A 179 -13.99 38.06 -21.24
C VAL A 179 -15.38 37.55 -20.87
N LEU A 180 -16.00 38.07 -19.79
CA LEU A 180 -17.31 37.60 -19.31
C LEU A 180 -18.47 37.92 -20.28
N THR A 181 -18.34 38.97 -21.08
CA THR A 181 -19.36 39.37 -22.07
C THR A 181 -19.11 38.81 -23.46
N SER A 182 -17.92 38.24 -23.71
CA SER A 182 -17.57 37.66 -25.00
C SER A 182 -18.28 36.32 -25.21
N PRO A 183 -18.88 36.07 -26.39
CA PRO A 183 -19.36 34.74 -26.76
C PRO A 183 -18.21 33.73 -26.93
N ASN A 184 -17.00 34.21 -27.20
CA ASN A 184 -15.76 33.42 -27.20
C ASN A 184 -14.82 33.94 -26.09
N GLY A 185 -15.05 33.48 -24.85
CA GLY A 185 -14.27 33.90 -23.68
C GLY A 185 -12.78 33.55 -23.79
N GLU A 186 -12.45 32.41 -24.40
CA GLU A 186 -11.07 31.95 -24.58
C GLU A 186 -10.31 32.86 -25.56
N GLY A 187 -10.87 33.08 -26.75
CA GLY A 187 -10.26 34.00 -27.72
C GLY A 187 -10.12 35.44 -27.19
N ALA A 188 -11.08 35.90 -26.38
CA ALA A 188 -11.00 37.21 -25.74
C ALA A 188 -9.88 37.27 -24.69
N ALA A 189 -9.68 36.21 -23.91
CA ALA A 189 -8.60 36.13 -22.92
C ALA A 189 -7.23 36.10 -23.61
N ASP A 190 -7.08 35.33 -24.69
CA ASP A 190 -5.84 35.26 -25.47
C ASP A 190 -5.47 36.60 -26.09
N GLU A 191 -6.44 37.29 -26.70
CA GLU A 191 -6.25 38.63 -27.27
C GLU A 191 -5.76 39.63 -26.21
N ILE A 192 -6.34 39.60 -25.01
CA ILE A 192 -5.91 40.46 -23.89
C ILE A 192 -4.48 40.13 -23.47
N CYS A 193 -4.14 38.85 -23.38
CA CYS A 193 -2.82 38.40 -22.92
C CYS A 193 -1.66 38.77 -23.86
N GLN A 194 -1.91 39.13 -25.13
CA GLN A 194 -0.85 39.44 -26.09
C GLN A 194 -0.13 40.79 -25.84
N GLY A 195 -0.68 41.67 -25.01
CA GLY A 195 -0.08 42.99 -24.74
C GLY A 195 -0.34 43.56 -23.35
N ALA A 196 -1.02 42.80 -22.48
CA ALA A 196 -1.35 43.25 -21.13
C ALA A 196 -0.32 42.81 -20.09
N SER A 197 -0.36 43.43 -18.90
CA SER A 197 0.48 42.99 -17.77
C SER A 197 0.13 41.55 -17.36
N PRO A 198 1.06 40.81 -16.72
CA PRO A 198 0.78 39.45 -16.24
C PRO A 198 -0.42 39.41 -15.27
N THR A 199 -0.67 40.49 -14.51
CA THR A 199 -1.86 40.63 -13.65
C THR A 199 -3.13 40.62 -14.47
N VAL A 200 -3.21 41.46 -15.50
CA VAL A 200 -4.39 41.57 -16.37
C VAL A 200 -4.63 40.28 -17.14
N CYS A 201 -3.58 39.66 -17.67
CA CYS A 201 -3.68 38.36 -18.33
C CYS A 201 -4.17 37.26 -17.37
N GLY A 202 -3.66 37.23 -16.13
CA GLY A 202 -4.11 36.27 -15.11
C GLY A 202 -5.60 36.40 -14.80
N TRP A 203 -6.10 37.62 -14.65
CA TRP A 203 -7.52 37.88 -14.43
C TRP A 203 -8.39 37.56 -15.65
N ALA A 204 -7.92 37.81 -16.87
CA ALA A 204 -8.62 37.42 -18.09
C ALA A 204 -8.77 35.89 -18.19
N ARG A 205 -7.68 35.15 -17.93
CA ARG A 205 -7.68 33.67 -17.89
C ARG A 205 -8.58 33.14 -16.78
N MET A 206 -8.55 33.76 -15.60
CA MET A 206 -9.44 33.40 -14.48
C MET A 206 -10.91 33.66 -14.80
N ALA A 207 -11.23 34.76 -15.49
CA ALA A 207 -12.57 35.06 -15.98
C ALA A 207 -13.04 34.11 -17.09
N ASN A 208 -12.12 33.50 -17.84
CA ASN A 208 -12.41 32.41 -18.76
C ASN A 208 -12.53 31.03 -18.06
N GLY A 209 -12.18 30.94 -16.78
CA GLY A 209 -12.18 29.70 -16.01
C GLY A 209 -10.92 28.84 -16.20
N ASP A 210 -9.91 29.36 -16.90
CA ASP A 210 -8.60 28.71 -17.04
C ASP A 210 -7.72 29.02 -15.82
N VAL A 211 -7.93 28.23 -14.76
CA VAL A 211 -7.26 28.40 -13.47
C VAL A 211 -5.76 28.12 -13.57
N ALA A 212 -5.34 27.16 -14.41
CA ALA A 212 -3.95 26.77 -14.54
C ALA A 212 -3.13 27.90 -15.18
N SER A 213 -3.59 28.40 -16.31
CA SER A 213 -2.91 29.49 -17.00
C SER A 213 -3.00 30.80 -16.21
N ALA A 214 -4.10 31.03 -15.48
CA ALA A 214 -4.23 32.20 -14.59
C ALA A 214 -3.20 32.17 -13.47
N LYS A 215 -3.01 31.01 -12.83
CA LYS A 215 -2.04 30.80 -11.75
C LYS A 215 -0.62 31.15 -12.19
N GLU A 216 -0.21 30.72 -13.38
CA GLU A 216 1.11 31.03 -13.94
C GLU A 216 1.29 32.55 -14.09
N SER A 217 0.31 33.23 -14.69
CA SER A 217 0.35 34.69 -14.86
C SER A 217 0.38 35.43 -13.53
N PHE A 218 -0.41 35.00 -12.54
CA PHE A 218 -0.38 35.59 -11.20
C PHE A 218 0.92 35.32 -10.45
N ALA A 219 1.55 34.16 -10.63
CA ALA A 219 2.84 33.85 -10.00
C ALA A 219 3.95 34.77 -10.52
N VAL A 220 3.93 35.11 -11.82
CA VAL A 220 4.82 36.13 -12.40
C VAL A 220 4.53 37.50 -11.80
N ALA A 221 3.26 37.95 -11.85
CA ALA A 221 2.87 39.27 -11.36
C ALA A 221 3.13 39.49 -9.86
N ALA A 222 2.91 38.47 -9.02
CA ALA A 222 3.00 38.57 -7.56
C ALA A 222 4.40 38.93 -7.05
N ASN A 223 5.43 38.77 -7.89
CA ASN A 223 6.83 39.04 -7.58
C ASN A 223 7.46 40.09 -8.50
N ASP A 224 6.68 40.69 -9.41
CA ASP A 224 7.19 41.66 -10.37
C ASP A 224 7.22 43.06 -9.76
N GLY A 225 8.42 43.51 -9.40
CA GLY A 225 8.66 44.83 -8.83
C GLY A 225 8.49 45.99 -9.82
N SER A 226 8.32 45.71 -11.12
CA SER A 226 8.07 46.74 -12.14
C SER A 226 6.59 47.10 -12.25
N LEU A 227 5.69 46.27 -11.73
CA LEU A 227 4.26 46.50 -11.76
C LEU A 227 3.81 47.48 -10.67
N PRO A 228 2.69 48.21 -10.89
CA PRO A 228 2.07 49.00 -9.84
C PRO A 228 1.73 48.12 -8.62
N SER A 229 1.92 48.66 -7.41
CA SER A 229 1.68 47.92 -6.15
C SER A 229 0.27 47.34 -6.06
N ALA A 230 -0.74 48.07 -6.57
CA ALA A 230 -2.12 47.60 -6.62
C ALA A 230 -2.31 46.37 -7.52
N GLU A 231 -1.53 46.24 -8.60
CA GLU A 231 -1.57 45.07 -9.48
C GLU A 231 -0.88 43.87 -8.83
N VAL A 232 0.28 44.09 -8.21
CA VAL A 232 0.99 43.05 -7.45
C VAL A 232 0.11 42.51 -6.32
N ALA A 233 -0.51 43.40 -5.53
CA ALA A 233 -1.44 43.01 -4.47
C ALA A 233 -2.65 42.24 -5.01
N SER A 234 -3.21 42.68 -6.14
CA SER A 234 -4.31 41.99 -6.81
C SER A 234 -3.93 40.58 -7.24
N ALA A 235 -2.74 40.41 -7.84
CA ALA A 235 -2.20 39.12 -8.26
C ALA A 235 -1.92 38.20 -7.06
N GLN A 236 -1.35 38.72 -5.97
CA GLN A 236 -1.13 37.97 -4.73
C GLN A 236 -2.44 37.46 -4.13
N LYS A 237 -3.49 38.30 -4.08
CA LYS A 237 -4.82 37.88 -3.63
C LYS A 237 -5.40 36.78 -4.52
N ALA A 238 -5.34 36.94 -5.84
CA ALA A 238 -5.86 35.98 -6.79
C ALA A 238 -5.12 34.64 -6.71
N LEU A 239 -3.79 34.66 -6.60
CA LEU A 239 -2.97 33.47 -6.38
C LEU A 239 -3.30 32.81 -5.03
N GLY A 240 -3.54 33.61 -3.99
CA GLY A 240 -4.04 33.13 -2.70
C GLY A 240 -5.37 32.38 -2.84
N TYR A 241 -6.30 32.89 -3.65
CA TYR A 241 -7.56 32.20 -3.95
C TYR A 241 -7.33 30.86 -4.67
N VAL A 242 -6.46 30.82 -5.69
CA VAL A 242 -6.11 29.56 -6.38
C VAL A 242 -5.55 28.54 -5.38
N PHE A 243 -4.64 28.93 -4.51
CA PHE A 243 -4.07 28.05 -3.49
C PHE A 243 -5.10 27.56 -2.47
N LEU A 244 -6.13 28.35 -2.12
CA LEU A 244 -7.25 27.85 -1.31
C LEU A 244 -7.98 26.70 -2.01
N THR A 245 -8.25 26.85 -3.31
CA THR A 245 -8.96 25.83 -4.08
C THR A 245 -8.13 24.55 -4.30
N GLU A 246 -6.80 24.68 -4.28
CA GLU A 246 -5.85 23.55 -4.30
C GLU A 246 -5.61 22.92 -2.92
N GLY A 247 -6.22 23.46 -1.85
CA GLY A 247 -6.04 22.97 -0.47
C GLY A 247 -4.76 23.46 0.22
N LYS A 248 -3.97 24.34 -0.41
CA LYS A 248 -2.74 24.94 0.15
C LYS A 248 -3.07 26.14 1.04
N LYS A 249 -3.71 25.86 2.18
CA LYS A 249 -4.29 26.89 3.06
C LYS A 249 -3.25 27.85 3.65
N SER A 250 -2.06 27.37 4.03
CA SER A 250 -0.99 28.19 4.60
C SER A 250 -0.48 29.24 3.61
N GLU A 251 -0.13 28.79 2.40
CA GLU A 251 0.40 29.61 1.33
C GLU A 251 -0.65 30.61 0.84
N ALA A 252 -1.91 30.17 0.77
CA ALA A 252 -3.03 31.04 0.45
C ALA A 252 -3.19 32.19 1.47
N VAL A 253 -3.15 31.88 2.76
CA VAL A 253 -3.29 32.88 3.83
C VAL A 253 -2.11 33.86 3.80
N GLU A 254 -0.89 33.37 3.58
CA GLU A 254 0.29 34.22 3.49
C GLU A 254 0.19 35.22 2.33
N LEU A 255 -0.13 34.74 1.12
CA LEU A 255 -0.30 35.60 -0.06
C LEU A 255 -1.44 36.60 0.10
N THR A 256 -2.58 36.15 0.65
CA THR A 256 -3.72 37.03 0.87
C THR A 256 -3.38 38.10 1.92
N ARG A 257 -2.58 37.78 2.95
CA ARG A 257 -2.09 38.75 3.94
C ARG A 257 -1.14 39.77 3.35
N LYS A 258 -0.23 39.36 2.46
CA LYS A 258 0.66 40.29 1.75
C LYS A 258 -0.14 41.29 0.88
N ALA A 259 -1.18 40.81 0.21
CA ALA A 259 -2.08 41.65 -0.56
C ALA A 259 -2.85 42.65 0.32
N GLU A 260 -3.36 42.21 1.48
CA GLU A 260 -4.01 43.10 2.46
C GLU A 260 -3.04 44.18 2.98
N GLN A 261 -1.83 43.80 3.36
CA GLN A 261 -0.80 44.74 3.84
C GLN A 261 -0.44 45.79 2.78
N SER A 262 -0.64 45.46 1.51
CA SER A 262 -0.45 46.34 0.36
C SER A 262 -1.69 47.18 0.02
N GLY A 263 -2.77 47.08 0.82
CA GLY A 263 -3.99 47.87 0.69
C GLY A 263 -5.11 47.26 -0.16
N ASP A 264 -5.03 45.98 -0.55
CA ASP A 264 -6.11 45.33 -1.32
C ASP A 264 -7.31 45.02 -0.41
N ILE A 265 -8.41 45.77 -0.61
CA ILE A 265 -9.66 45.62 0.16
C ILE A 265 -10.30 44.24 -0.05
N GLY A 266 -10.15 43.65 -1.24
CA GLY A 266 -10.63 42.30 -1.53
C GLY A 266 -9.90 41.24 -0.71
N ALA A 267 -8.60 41.43 -0.48
CA ALA A 267 -7.77 40.55 0.32
C ALA A 267 -8.20 40.53 1.79
N SER A 268 -8.50 41.69 2.39
CA SER A 268 -9.06 41.75 3.75
C SER A 268 -10.37 40.98 3.88
N ARG A 269 -11.28 41.07 2.89
CA ARG A 269 -12.54 40.30 2.91
C ARG A 269 -12.29 38.81 2.79
N GLN A 270 -11.35 38.41 1.93
CA GLN A 270 -10.97 37.02 1.75
C GLN A 270 -10.37 36.41 3.02
N LEU A 271 -9.50 37.14 3.73
CA LEU A 271 -8.95 36.69 5.03
C LEU A 271 -10.03 36.50 6.08
N ARG A 272 -10.95 37.46 6.23
CA ARG A 272 -12.09 37.33 7.16
C ARG A 272 -12.95 36.12 6.84
N ALA A 273 -13.18 35.82 5.56
CA ALA A 273 -13.92 34.63 5.14
C ALA A 273 -13.17 33.33 5.52
N ILE A 274 -11.85 33.28 5.34
CA ILE A 274 -11.03 32.13 5.75
C ILE A 274 -11.08 31.93 7.27
N GLU A 275 -10.98 33.02 8.04
CA GLU A 275 -11.03 32.98 9.51
C GLU A 275 -12.40 32.56 10.03
N ALA A 276 -13.49 33.08 9.45
CA ALA A 276 -14.85 32.69 9.80
C ALA A 276 -15.09 31.20 9.54
N GLU A 277 -14.57 30.66 8.43
CA GLU A 277 -14.68 29.23 8.14
C GLU A 277 -13.86 28.39 9.12
N LYS A 278 -12.65 28.84 9.49
CA LYS A 278 -11.85 28.19 10.53
C LYS A 278 -12.64 28.10 11.85
N GLN A 279 -13.29 29.19 12.25
CA GLN A 279 -14.10 29.24 13.47
C GLN A 279 -15.28 28.27 13.42
N ARG A 280 -15.98 28.17 12.28
CA ARG A 280 -17.08 27.20 12.08
C ARG A 280 -16.63 25.76 12.24
N ILE A 281 -15.46 25.41 11.70
CA ILE A 281 -14.93 24.05 11.78
C ILE A 281 -14.45 23.71 13.21
N THR A 282 -13.98 24.72 13.95
CA THR A 282 -13.50 24.53 15.34
C THR A 282 -14.57 24.71 16.41
N ALA A 283 -15.73 25.27 16.07
CA ALA A 283 -16.84 25.40 17.00
C ALA A 283 -17.42 23.99 17.27
N PRO A 284 -17.58 23.57 18.53
CA PRO A 284 -18.27 22.33 18.83
C PRO A 284 -19.68 22.42 18.25
N SER A 285 -20.09 21.38 17.53
CA SER A 285 -21.40 21.26 16.91
C SER A 285 -22.50 21.35 17.98
N GLY A 286 -22.97 22.56 18.25
CA GLY A 286 -23.92 22.80 19.31
C GLY A 286 -23.97 24.25 19.75
N GLN A 287 -24.54 25.12 18.91
CA GLN A 287 -25.65 26.00 19.29
C GLN A 287 -26.17 26.75 18.04
N PRO A 288 -27.49 27.00 17.98
CA PRO A 288 -28.22 27.43 16.79
C PRO A 288 -27.86 28.83 16.28
#